data_AF-A0A949GI14-F1
#
_entry.id   AF-A0A949GI14-F1
#
_cell.length_a   1.000
_cell.length_b   1.000
_cell.length_c   1.000
_cell.angle_alpha   90.00
_cell.angle_beta   90.00
_cell.angle_gamma   90.00
#
_symmetry.space_group_name_H-M   'P 1'
#
loop_
_entity.id
_entity.type
_entity.pdbx_description
1 polymer ?
#
loop_
_entity_poly.entity_id
_entity_poly.type
_entity_poly.pdbx_seq_one_letter_code
_entity_poly.pdbx_strand_id
1 'polypeptide(L)'
;MSKEKKESDGFDEEELIRSEFDSIVSGLNLDQSSPSTYLDDLDRIDREGFVHPNPERQTPRGFFDSARNSIKRWLHRNDRDDDGAAL
;
A
#
# COMPACT_ATOMS: atom_id res chain seq x y z
N MET A 1 9.91 37.35 61.27
CA MET A 1 9.93 36.33 60.20
C MET A 1 8.77 36.63 59.27
N SER A 2 9.07 37.24 58.14
CA SER A 2 8.08 37.73 57.18
C SER A 2 7.56 36.55 56.35
N LYS A 3 6.25 36.34 56.32
CA LYS A 3 5.61 35.35 55.42
C LYS A 3 5.59 35.93 54.02
N GLU A 4 6.43 35.39 53.16
CA GLU A 4 6.47 35.66 51.74
C GLU A 4 5.18 35.12 51.11
N LYS A 5 4.39 36.02 50.53
CA LYS A 5 3.18 35.64 49.80
C LYS A 5 3.61 35.16 48.43
N LYS A 6 3.33 33.89 48.13
CA LYS A 6 3.47 33.27 46.82
C LYS A 6 2.48 33.96 45.88
N GLU A 7 2.93 35.01 45.20
CA GLU A 7 2.18 35.69 44.16
C GLU A 7 2.31 34.91 42.85
N SER A 8 1.14 34.64 42.25
CA SER A 8 0.86 34.23 40.87
C SER A 8 1.52 32.94 40.32
N ASP A 9 0.92 31.79 40.67
CA ASP A 9 1.08 30.50 39.96
C ASP A 9 0.34 30.46 38.59
N GLY A 10 -0.47 31.48 38.26
CA GLY A 10 -1.35 31.46 37.08
C GLY A 10 -0.66 31.78 35.75
N PHE A 11 0.46 32.52 35.76
CA PHE A 11 1.25 32.79 34.55
C PHE A 11 2.12 31.58 34.18
N ASP A 12 2.67 30.89 35.18
CA ASP A 12 3.49 29.69 35.00
C ASP A 12 2.67 28.50 34.49
N GLU A 13 1.42 28.33 34.97
CA GLU A 13 0.52 27.27 34.48
C GLU A 13 0.12 27.48 33.01
N GLU A 14 -0.20 28.72 32.60
CA GLU A 14 -0.59 29.00 31.21
C GLU A 14 0.62 28.85 30.25
N GLU A 15 1.81 29.26 30.69
CA GLU A 15 3.05 29.06 29.93
C GLU A 15 3.43 27.58 29.82
N LEU A 16 3.27 26.82 30.91
CA LEU A 16 3.48 25.37 30.91
C LEU A 16 2.53 24.68 29.92
N ILE A 17 1.24 24.99 29.96
CA ILE A 17 0.21 24.44 29.06
C ILE A 17 0.56 24.73 27.58
N ARG A 18 0.99 25.96 27.27
CA ARG A 18 1.39 26.32 25.90
C ARG A 18 2.64 25.54 25.46
N SER A 19 3.62 25.38 26.34
CA SER A 19 4.84 24.63 26.03
C SER A 19 4.57 23.15 25.74
N GLU A 20 3.66 22.54 26.50
CA GLU A 20 3.26 21.15 26.28
C GLU A 20 2.47 20.99 24.97
N PHE A 21 1.57 21.94 24.67
CA PHE A 21 0.84 21.95 23.41
C PHE A 21 1.79 22.06 22.20
N ASP A 22 2.74 23.00 22.23
CA ASP A 22 3.72 23.18 21.16
C ASP A 22 4.63 21.95 21.00
N SER A 23 4.99 21.29 22.12
CA SER A 23 5.72 20.02 22.08
C SER A 23 4.94 18.92 21.37
N ILE A 24 3.63 18.78 21.64
CA ILE A 24 2.76 17.80 20.97
C ILE A 24 2.62 18.14 19.48
N VAL A 25 2.37 19.41 19.16
CA VAL A 25 2.18 19.87 17.78
C VAL A 25 3.47 19.74 16.96
N SER A 26 4.64 19.97 17.56
CA SER A 26 5.94 19.82 16.89
C SER A 26 6.26 18.36 16.50
N GLY A 27 5.69 17.39 17.22
CA GLY A 27 5.81 15.96 16.92
C GLY A 27 4.84 15.48 15.84
N LEU A 28 3.86 16.30 15.46
CA LEU A 28 2.93 15.99 14.37
C LEU A 28 3.58 16.38 13.04
N ASN A 29 4.07 15.38 12.30
CA ASN A 29 4.40 15.59 10.90
C ASN A 29 3.13 15.87 10.10
N LEU A 30 2.88 17.15 9.82
CA LEU A 30 1.83 17.64 8.91
C LEU A 30 2.03 17.15 7.46
N ASP A 31 3.23 16.67 7.11
CA ASP A 31 3.61 16.27 5.76
C ASP A 31 3.42 14.76 5.49
N GLN A 32 2.62 14.07 6.31
CA GLN A 32 2.19 12.69 6.03
C GLN A 32 1.09 12.63 4.96
N SER A 33 0.75 13.74 4.30
CA SER A 33 -0.03 13.70 3.08
C SER A 33 0.81 13.08 1.97
N SER A 34 0.47 11.86 1.57
CA SER A 34 0.97 11.31 0.31
C SER A 34 0.61 12.27 -0.84
N PRO A 35 1.48 12.44 -1.85
CA PRO A 35 1.16 13.18 -3.08
C PRO A 35 -0.06 12.61 -3.82
N SER A 36 -0.45 11.36 -3.52
CA SER A 36 -1.66 10.72 -3.99
C SER A 36 -2.62 10.44 -2.83
N THR A 37 -3.91 10.66 -3.08
CA THR A 37 -4.99 10.20 -2.21
C THR A 37 -5.34 8.77 -2.57
N TYR A 38 -5.93 8.04 -1.62
CA TYR A 38 -6.55 6.73 -1.90
C TYR A 38 -7.49 6.76 -3.12
N LEU A 39 -8.22 7.87 -3.32
CA LEU A 39 -9.08 8.05 -4.50
C LEU A 39 -8.29 8.17 -5.81
N ASP A 40 -7.12 8.79 -5.81
CA ASP A 40 -6.26 8.88 -6.99
C ASP A 40 -5.68 7.49 -7.35
N ASP A 41 -5.42 6.66 -6.34
CA ASP A 41 -4.99 5.27 -6.53
C ASP A 41 -6.13 4.38 -7.07
N LEU A 42 -7.37 4.57 -6.61
CA LEU A 42 -8.54 3.88 -7.17
C LEU A 42 -8.79 4.29 -8.62
N ASP A 43 -8.72 5.58 -8.93
CA ASP A 43 -8.85 6.10 -10.30
C ASP A 43 -7.74 5.58 -11.23
N ARG A 44 -6.56 5.25 -10.69
CA ARG A 44 -5.47 4.60 -11.45
C ARG A 44 -5.81 3.15 -11.76
N ILE A 45 -6.33 2.40 -10.79
CA ILE A 45 -6.73 1.00 -10.97
C ILE A 45 -7.86 0.87 -11.99
N ASP A 46 -8.84 1.77 -11.95
CA ASP A 46 -9.94 1.80 -12.94
C ASP A 46 -9.44 2.08 -14.37
N ARG A 47 -8.32 2.79 -14.51
CA ARG A 47 -7.66 3.04 -15.80
C ARG A 47 -6.77 1.87 -16.25
N GLU A 48 -6.24 1.09 -15.32
CA GLU A 48 -5.47 -0.14 -15.57
C GLU A 48 -6.38 -1.36 -15.83
N GLY A 49 -7.37 -1.17 -16.70
CA GLY A 49 -8.29 -2.23 -17.10
C GLY A 49 -7.59 -3.42 -17.78
N PHE A 50 -8.27 -4.55 -17.80
CA PHE A 50 -7.77 -5.78 -18.45
C PHE A 50 -7.42 -5.52 -19.93
N VAL A 51 -6.14 -5.60 -20.26
CA VAL A 51 -5.66 -5.56 -21.65
C VAL A 51 -5.81 -6.95 -22.23
N HIS A 52 -6.74 -7.11 -23.16
CA HIS A 52 -6.98 -8.39 -23.81
C HIS A 52 -5.70 -8.82 -24.55
N PRO A 53 -5.15 -10.03 -24.28
CA PRO A 53 -4.06 -10.53 -25.10
C PRO A 53 -4.57 -10.68 -26.53
N ASN A 54 -3.77 -10.20 -27.50
CA ASN A 54 -4.06 -10.37 -28.92
C ASN A 54 -3.15 -11.46 -29.50
N PRO A 55 -3.49 -12.76 -29.33
CA PRO A 55 -2.70 -13.84 -29.89
C PRO A 55 -2.80 -13.84 -31.42
N GLU A 56 -1.70 -14.20 -32.09
CA GLU A 56 -1.72 -14.43 -33.53
C GLU A 56 -2.70 -15.55 -33.90
N ARG A 57 -3.29 -15.43 -35.10
CA ARG A 57 -4.23 -16.43 -35.62
C ARG A 57 -3.51 -17.75 -35.82
N GLN A 58 -3.87 -18.77 -35.05
CA GLN A 58 -3.33 -20.11 -35.23
C GLN A 58 -3.86 -20.73 -36.53
N THR A 59 -2.97 -21.34 -37.30
CA THR A 59 -3.36 -22.20 -38.42
C THR A 59 -3.85 -23.55 -37.88
N PRO A 60 -4.67 -24.31 -38.63
CA PRO A 60 -5.14 -25.63 -38.18
C PRO A 60 -3.99 -26.57 -37.80
N ARG A 61 -2.87 -26.52 -38.54
CA ARG A 61 -1.66 -27.31 -38.21
C ARG A 61 -1.04 -26.86 -36.89
N GLY A 62 -0.91 -25.54 -36.68
CA GLY A 62 -0.38 -24.97 -35.44
C GLY A 62 -1.21 -25.33 -34.20
N PHE A 63 -2.54 -25.47 -34.36
CA PHE A 63 -3.42 -25.95 -33.29
C PHE A 63 -3.15 -27.41 -32.91
N PHE A 64 -2.98 -28.31 -33.88
CA PHE A 64 -2.66 -29.71 -33.59
C PHE A 64 -1.28 -29.85 -32.94
N ASP A 65 -0.30 -29.06 -33.38
CA ASP A 65 1.03 -29.04 -32.79
C ASP A 65 0.99 -28.49 -31.35
N SER A 66 0.24 -27.42 -31.09
CA SER A 66 0.09 -26.85 -29.75
C SER A 66 -0.67 -27.77 -28.80
N ALA A 67 -1.69 -28.47 -29.28
CA ALA A 67 -2.42 -29.48 -28.54
C ALA A 67 -1.52 -30.67 -28.17
N ARG A 68 -0.75 -31.21 -29.15
CA ARG A 68 0.17 -32.33 -28.92
C ARG A 68 1.28 -31.94 -27.93
N ASN A 69 1.81 -30.73 -28.02
CA ASN A 69 2.83 -30.23 -27.11
C ASN A 69 2.29 -30.05 -25.68
N SER A 70 1.06 -29.56 -25.53
CA SER A 70 0.39 -29.43 -24.24
C SER A 70 0.14 -30.79 -23.58
N ILE A 71 -0.32 -31.79 -24.35
CA ILE A 71 -0.52 -33.16 -23.86
C ILE A 71 0.81 -33.81 -23.48
N LYS A 72 1.87 -33.62 -24.27
CA LYS A 72 3.21 -34.10 -23.91
C LYS A 72 3.70 -33.45 -22.61
N ARG A 73 3.55 -32.14 -22.44
CA ARG A 73 3.93 -31.44 -21.20
C ARG A 73 3.11 -31.89 -19.99
N TRP A 74 1.82 -32.17 -20.19
CA TRP A 74 0.96 -32.72 -19.15
C TRP A 74 1.38 -34.14 -18.75
N LEU A 75 1.66 -35.00 -19.73
CA LEU A 75 2.07 -36.38 -19.49
C LEU A 75 3.49 -36.51 -18.91
N HIS A 76 4.39 -35.58 -19.25
CA HIS A 76 5.75 -35.51 -18.71
C HIS A 76 5.85 -34.55 -17.51
N ARG A 77 4.74 -34.16 -16.89
CA ARG A 77 4.77 -33.34 -15.68
C ARG A 77 5.28 -34.21 -14.53
N ASN A 78 6.57 -34.11 -14.24
CA ASN A 78 7.17 -34.67 -13.03
C ASN A 78 6.86 -33.67 -11.90
N ASP A 79 6.06 -34.08 -10.92
CA ASP A 79 5.66 -33.23 -9.79
C ASP A 79 6.88 -32.55 -9.14
N ARG A 80 6.81 -31.20 -9.03
CA ARG A 80 7.47 -30.28 -8.08
C ARG A 80 7.86 -28.98 -8.76
N ASP A 81 6.87 -28.12 -9.01
CA ASP A 81 7.04 -26.68 -8.88
C ASP A 81 5.65 -26.14 -8.49
N ASP A 82 5.44 -26.15 -7.16
CA ASP A 82 4.61 -25.21 -6.39
C ASP A 82 3.58 -24.41 -7.22
N ASP A 83 2.37 -24.95 -7.37
CA ASP A 83 1.26 -24.32 -8.08
C ASP A 83 0.54 -23.24 -7.26
N GLY A 84 1.16 -22.78 -6.17
CA GLY A 84 0.79 -21.56 -5.45
C GLY A 84 -0.57 -21.60 -4.75
N ALA A 85 -1.23 -22.75 -4.68
CA ALA A 85 -2.46 -22.93 -3.92
C ALA A 85 -2.16 -23.22 -2.44
N ALA A 86 -1.68 -22.19 -1.72
CA ALA A 86 -1.72 -22.20 -0.25
C ALA A 86 -3.11 -21.74 0.23
N LEU A 87 -3.68 -22.51 1.17
CA LEU A 87 -4.93 -22.19 1.89
C LEU A 87 -4.74 -21.03 2.88
#